data_AF-M5BLU1-F1
#
_entry.id   AF-M5BLU1-F1
#
_cell.length_a   1.000
_cell.length_b   1.000
_cell.length_c   1.000
_cell.angle_alpha   90.00
_cell.angle_beta   90.00
_cell.angle_gamma   90.00
#
_symmetry.space_group_name_H-M   'P 1'
#
loop_
_entity.id
_entity.type
_entity.pdbx_description
1 polymer ?
#
loop_
_entity_poly.entity_id
_entity_poly.type
_entity_poly.pdbx_seq_one_letter_code
_entity_poly.pdbx_strand_id
1 'polypeptide(L)'
;MDRVSNSPFTDREVDRLIKVCQAEGLKPPTKSRLEKKSQRLQQLTSQRFTDSDITKMMERKAALKQHPSHGQLLQEKSRLNQARNLAISRRDAAEVAELDVKIAELEVLAVGVTRDQEEDQWAKVNERNRRLNLEQTKRAEALAAAKRKALMASRSSTPKTGTSGAKPEAKTGTNLSAPPEKITPAAPQTTFDAMVQSVSIDIDF
;
A
#
# COMPACT_ATOMS: atom_id res chain seq x y z
N MET A 1 6.26 23.63 18.41
CA MET A 1 5.16 23.60 19.41
C MET A 1 5.70 22.98 20.71
N ASP A 2 6.99 23.17 20.99
CA ASP A 2 7.74 22.16 21.76
C ASP A 2 7.83 22.52 23.25
N ARG A 3 7.19 23.63 23.63
CA ARG A 3 7.09 24.13 25.00
C ARG A 3 5.69 24.00 25.57
N VAL A 4 4.83 23.18 24.95
CA VAL A 4 3.46 22.91 25.41
C VAL A 4 3.43 21.53 26.07
N SER A 5 2.89 21.43 27.29
CA SER A 5 2.71 20.17 28.00
C SER A 5 1.39 19.50 27.62
N ASN A 6 1.36 18.17 27.62
CA ASN A 6 0.15 17.36 27.43
C ASN A 6 -0.53 16.98 28.76
N SER A 7 0.01 17.41 29.91
CA SER A 7 -0.56 17.14 31.23
C SER A 7 -1.79 18.00 31.50
N PRO A 8 -2.76 17.51 32.30
CA PRO A 8 -3.86 18.36 32.76
C PRO A 8 -3.33 19.51 33.64
N PHE A 9 -4.10 20.59 33.70
CA PHE A 9 -3.77 21.71 34.59
C PHE A 9 -3.89 21.28 36.06
N THR A 10 -2.88 21.64 36.84
CA THR A 10 -2.89 21.47 38.30
C THR A 10 -3.52 22.68 38.98
N ASP A 11 -4.10 22.48 40.17
CA ASP A 11 -4.74 23.56 40.93
C ASP A 11 -3.79 24.74 41.19
N ARG A 12 -2.51 24.45 41.45
CA ARG A 12 -1.46 25.46 41.66
C ARG A 12 -1.23 26.34 40.43
N GLU A 13 -1.30 25.76 39.23
CA GLU A 13 -1.14 26.50 37.97
C GLU A 13 -2.35 27.39 37.71
N VAL A 14 -3.56 26.90 38.01
CA VAL A 14 -4.80 27.66 37.86
C VAL A 14 -4.81 28.85 38.84
N ASP A 15 -4.44 28.63 40.10
CA ASP A 15 -4.32 29.70 41.10
C ASP A 15 -3.31 30.77 40.67
N ARG A 16 -2.16 30.33 40.13
CA ARG A 16 -1.15 31.24 39.59
C ARG A 16 -1.69 32.05 38.43
N LEU A 17 -2.43 31.43 37.50
CA LEU A 17 -3.04 32.11 36.36
C LEU A 17 -4.04 33.19 36.82
N ILE A 18 -4.90 32.87 37.80
CA ILE A 18 -5.89 33.81 38.33
C ILE A 18 -5.19 35.03 38.96
N LYS A 19 -4.12 34.82 39.73
CA LYS A 19 -3.33 35.91 40.32
C LYS A 19 -2.71 36.82 39.25
N VAL A 20 -2.17 36.24 38.18
CA VAL A 20 -1.61 37.01 37.05
C VAL A 20 -2.71 37.81 36.35
N CYS A 21 -3.85 37.20 36.04
CA CYS A 21 -4.98 37.91 35.41
C CYS A 21 -5.49 39.07 36.28
N GLN A 22 -5.55 38.89 37.61
CA GLN A 22 -5.92 39.97 38.53
C GLN A 22 -4.88 41.11 38.55
N ALA A 23 -3.59 40.77 38.55
CA ALA A 23 -2.51 41.76 38.52
C ALA A 23 -2.49 42.58 37.22
N GLU A 24 -2.80 41.94 36.09
CA GLU A 24 -2.87 42.59 34.77
C GLU A 24 -4.23 43.27 34.50
N GLY A 25 -5.20 43.18 35.42
CA GLY A 25 -6.55 43.73 35.24
C GLY A 25 -7.38 43.01 34.18
N LEU A 26 -7.00 41.78 33.80
CA LEU A 26 -7.70 40.96 32.82
C LEU A 26 -8.77 40.11 33.49
N LYS A 27 -9.99 40.17 32.95
CA LYS A 27 -11.10 39.35 33.45
C LYS A 27 -10.93 37.90 32.99
N PRO A 28 -10.94 36.91 33.91
CA PRO A 28 -10.88 35.51 33.53
C PRO A 28 -12.11 35.10 32.69
N PRO A 29 -11.95 34.12 31.77
CA PRO A 29 -13.05 33.69 30.91
C PRO A 29 -14.21 33.10 31.71
N THR A 30 -15.43 33.41 31.30
CA THR A 30 -16.66 32.87 31.92
C THR A 30 -16.81 31.38 31.64
N LYS A 31 -17.36 30.63 32.60
CA LYS A 31 -17.63 29.18 32.49
C LYS A 31 -18.39 28.80 31.20
N SER A 32 -19.44 29.54 30.85
CA SER A 32 -20.21 29.29 29.61
C SER A 32 -19.34 29.42 28.34
N ARG A 33 -18.36 30.33 28.32
CA ARG A 33 -17.45 30.48 27.17
C ARG A 33 -16.50 29.29 27.05
N LEU A 34 -16.05 28.75 28.18
CA LEU A 34 -15.22 27.54 28.23
C LEU A 34 -16.00 26.32 27.73
N GLU A 35 -17.24 26.14 28.18
CA GLU A 35 -18.12 25.05 27.75
C GLU A 35 -18.45 25.11 26.25
N LYS A 36 -18.80 26.30 25.73
CA LYS A 36 -19.02 26.47 24.28
C LYS A 36 -17.76 26.16 23.48
N LYS A 37 -16.57 26.52 24.00
CA LYS A 37 -15.30 26.26 23.31
C LYS A 37 -14.93 24.78 23.37
N SER A 38 -15.14 24.09 24.49
CA SER A 38 -14.90 22.65 24.61
C SER A 38 -15.79 21.86 23.66
N GLN A 39 -17.09 22.20 23.59
CA GLN A 39 -18.03 21.60 22.63
C GLN A 39 -17.58 21.83 21.18
N ARG A 40 -17.16 23.05 20.85
CA ARG A 40 -16.65 23.34 19.50
C ARG A 40 -15.39 22.55 19.16
N LEU A 41 -14.49 22.34 20.11
CA LEU A 41 -13.30 21.51 19.90
C LEU A 41 -13.70 20.05 19.63
N GLN A 42 -14.63 19.50 20.41
CA GLN A 42 -15.16 18.15 20.18
C GLN A 42 -15.82 18.00 18.80
N GLN A 43 -16.58 19.02 18.36
CA GLN A 43 -17.17 19.04 17.02
C GLN A 43 -16.12 19.07 15.91
N LEU A 44 -15.07 19.89 16.06
CA LEU A 44 -13.98 19.96 15.07
C LEU A 44 -13.21 18.64 14.97
N THR A 45 -13.09 17.89 16.07
CA THR A 45 -12.44 16.58 16.07
C THR A 45 -13.22 15.53 15.26
N SER A 46 -14.56 15.57 15.29
CA SER A 46 -15.41 14.61 14.56
C SER A 46 -15.87 15.11 13.20
N GLN A 47 -15.63 16.39 12.88
CA GLN A 47 -16.04 17.00 11.63
C GLN A 47 -15.35 16.34 10.43
N ARG A 48 -16.12 16.06 9.38
CA ARG A 48 -15.58 15.62 8.09
C ARG A 48 -14.96 16.80 7.34
N PHE A 49 -13.75 16.59 6.82
CA PHE A 49 -13.07 17.58 5.98
C PHE A 49 -13.79 17.75 4.65
N THR A 50 -13.87 18.99 4.17
CA THR A 50 -14.34 19.30 2.82
C THR A 50 -13.19 19.28 1.84
N ASP A 51 -13.48 19.16 0.54
CA ASP A 51 -12.47 19.19 -0.51
C ASP A 51 -11.66 20.50 -0.48
N SER A 52 -12.31 21.61 -0.14
CA SER A 52 -11.66 22.92 0.00
C SER A 52 -10.70 23.00 1.19
N ASP A 53 -10.93 22.19 2.24
CA ASP A 53 -10.03 22.13 3.40
C ASP A 53 -8.81 21.27 3.06
N ILE A 54 -9.02 20.18 2.32
CA ILE A 54 -7.97 19.26 1.87
C ILE A 54 -6.99 20.00 0.95
N THR A 55 -7.48 20.79 0.00
CA THR A 55 -6.62 21.58 -0.90
C THR A 55 -5.77 22.57 -0.11
N LYS A 56 -6.38 23.35 0.80
CA LYS A 56 -5.65 24.28 1.68
C LYS A 56 -4.67 23.57 2.62
N MET A 57 -4.95 22.34 3.04
CA MET A 57 -4.02 21.54 3.83
C MET A 57 -2.83 21.08 2.97
N MET A 58 -3.08 20.65 1.74
CA MET A 58 -2.03 20.25 0.80
C MET A 58 -1.11 21.42 0.43
N GLU A 59 -1.67 22.59 0.15
CA GLU A 59 -0.91 23.81 -0.15
C GLU A 59 -0.02 24.21 1.03
N ARG A 60 -0.58 24.26 2.25
CA ARG A 60 0.21 24.57 3.45
C ARG A 60 1.29 23.53 3.72
N LYS A 61 0.98 22.24 3.50
CA LYS A 61 1.96 21.15 3.67
C LYS A 61 3.07 21.25 2.63
N ALA A 62 2.76 21.62 1.39
CA ALA A 62 3.75 21.86 0.35
C ALA A 62 4.64 23.06 0.70
N ALA A 63 4.05 24.16 1.16
CA ALA A 63 4.80 25.35 1.57
C ALA A 63 5.76 25.10 2.74
N LEU A 64 5.39 24.22 3.68
CA LEU A 64 6.22 23.89 4.83
C LEU A 64 7.30 22.84 4.52
N LYS A 65 7.07 21.98 3.52
CA LYS A 65 8.05 21.01 3.05
C LYS A 65 9.09 21.70 2.17
N GLN A 66 10.26 22.00 2.74
CA GLN A 66 11.37 22.57 1.98
C GLN A 66 12.00 21.60 0.98
N HIS A 67 11.86 20.29 1.22
CA HIS A 67 12.40 19.25 0.34
C HIS A 67 11.32 18.20 -0.01
N PRO A 68 11.28 17.72 -1.26
CA PRO A 68 10.41 16.62 -1.65
C PRO A 68 10.80 15.34 -0.91
N SER A 69 9.81 14.54 -0.52
CA SER A 69 10.09 13.26 0.14
C SER A 69 10.67 12.24 -0.84
N HIS A 70 11.39 11.23 -0.35
CA HIS A 70 12.00 10.20 -1.20
C HIS A 70 10.99 9.55 -2.17
N GLY A 71 9.80 9.20 -1.67
CA GLY A 71 8.73 8.66 -2.51
C GLY A 71 8.23 9.62 -3.60
N GLN A 72 8.24 10.94 -3.38
CA GLN A 72 7.85 11.93 -4.40
C GLN A 72 8.90 11.99 -5.51
N LEU A 73 10.19 12.04 -5.15
CA LEU A 73 11.29 11.98 -6.10
C LEU A 73 11.27 10.70 -6.94
N LEU A 74 10.97 9.55 -6.32
CA LEU A 74 10.86 8.27 -7.02
C LEU A 74 9.68 8.25 -8.01
N GLN A 75 8.53 8.81 -7.62
CA GLN A 75 7.37 8.93 -8.49
C GLN A 75 7.66 9.84 -9.69
N GLU A 76 8.29 10.99 -9.48
CA GLU A 76 8.69 11.89 -10.55
C GLU A 76 9.71 11.25 -11.48
N LYS A 77 10.72 10.56 -10.93
CA LYS A 77 11.69 9.79 -11.71
C LYS A 77 11.00 8.72 -12.57
N SER A 78 10.02 8.00 -12.02
CA SER A 78 9.25 7.01 -12.78
C SER A 78 8.47 7.66 -13.93
N ARG A 79 7.81 8.80 -13.66
CA ARG A 79 7.08 9.57 -14.68
C ARG A 79 8.00 10.06 -15.80
N LEU A 80 9.16 10.62 -15.47
CA LEU A 80 10.13 11.08 -16.47
C LEU A 80 10.70 9.93 -17.31
N ASN A 81 10.98 8.78 -16.69
CA ASN A 81 11.41 7.59 -17.43
C ASN A 81 10.35 7.07 -18.40
N GLN A 82 9.06 7.11 -18.00
CA GLN A 82 7.96 6.76 -18.90
C GLN A 82 7.87 7.73 -20.09
N ALA A 83 7.97 9.04 -19.83
CA ALA A 83 7.99 10.05 -20.88
C ALA A 83 9.18 9.87 -21.82
N ARG A 84 10.36 9.56 -21.28
CA ARG A 84 11.58 9.28 -22.04
C ARG A 84 11.41 8.09 -22.96
N ASN A 85 10.88 6.97 -22.45
CA ASN A 85 10.63 5.78 -23.26
C ASN A 85 9.65 6.08 -24.41
N LEU A 86 8.68 6.93 -24.16
CA LEU A 86 7.73 7.38 -25.18
C LEU A 86 8.40 8.30 -26.22
N ALA A 87 9.24 9.25 -25.81
CA ALA A 87 10.01 10.09 -26.73
C ALA A 87 10.98 9.26 -27.60
N ILE A 88 11.63 8.24 -27.02
CA ILE A 88 12.46 7.28 -27.76
C ILE A 88 11.64 6.54 -28.81
N SER A 89 10.44 6.07 -28.45
CA SER A 89 9.55 5.37 -29.40
C SER A 89 9.11 6.28 -30.56
N ARG A 90 8.99 7.59 -30.31
CA ARG A 90 8.71 8.62 -31.32
C ARG A 90 9.93 9.08 -32.10
N ARG A 91 11.13 8.64 -31.71
CA ARG A 91 12.44 9.05 -32.27
C ARG A 91 12.72 10.55 -32.14
N ASP A 92 12.16 11.19 -31.11
CA ASP A 92 12.46 12.60 -30.82
C ASP A 92 13.72 12.69 -29.96
N ALA A 93 14.87 12.94 -30.58
CA ALA A 93 16.16 13.01 -29.90
C ALA A 93 16.32 14.27 -29.04
N ALA A 94 15.61 15.36 -29.38
CA ALA A 94 15.68 16.62 -28.64
C ALA A 94 14.96 16.47 -27.29
N GLU A 95 13.74 15.92 -27.32
CA GLU A 95 12.95 15.66 -26.10
C GLU A 95 13.66 14.67 -25.17
N VAL A 96 14.31 13.63 -25.71
CA VAL A 96 15.08 12.66 -24.91
C VAL A 96 16.24 13.33 -24.18
N ALA A 97 16.98 14.22 -24.84
CA ALA A 97 18.10 14.92 -24.22
C ALA A 97 17.63 15.82 -23.05
N GLU A 98 16.51 16.53 -23.22
CA GLU A 98 15.93 17.34 -22.14
C GLU A 98 15.44 16.49 -20.96
N LEU A 99 14.82 15.34 -21.23
CA LEU A 99 14.35 14.42 -20.20
C LEU A 99 15.52 13.78 -19.45
N ASP A 100 16.62 13.47 -20.13
CA ASP A 100 17.83 12.91 -19.53
C ASP A 100 18.49 13.90 -18.55
N VAL A 101 18.52 15.19 -18.89
CA VAL A 101 18.98 16.25 -17.96
C VAL A 101 18.10 16.30 -16.71
N LYS A 102 16.77 16.32 -16.87
CA LYS A 102 15.83 16.36 -15.74
C LYS A 102 15.93 15.12 -14.84
N ILE A 103 16.17 13.94 -15.43
CA ILE A 103 16.39 12.70 -14.67
C ILE A 103 17.69 12.81 -13.85
N ALA A 104 18.77 13.30 -14.44
CA ALA A 104 20.05 13.48 -13.75
C ALA A 104 19.94 14.48 -12.58
N GLU A 105 19.22 15.59 -12.76
CA GLU A 105 18.94 16.56 -11.70
C GLU A 105 18.17 15.94 -10.52
N LEU A 106 17.13 15.13 -10.81
CA LEU A 106 16.39 14.41 -9.77
C LEU A 106 17.24 13.37 -9.05
N GLU A 107 18.20 12.74 -9.73
CA GLU A 107 19.13 11.78 -9.11
C GLU A 107 20.08 12.46 -8.12
N VAL A 108 20.60 13.64 -8.46
CA VAL A 108 21.42 14.44 -7.54
C VAL A 108 20.61 14.84 -6.31
N LEU A 109 19.35 15.26 -6.49
CA LEU A 109 18.45 15.59 -5.39
C LEU A 109 18.11 14.36 -4.53
N ALA A 110 17.97 13.19 -5.13
CA ALA A 110 17.62 11.95 -4.43
C ALA A 110 18.76 11.43 -3.52
N VAL A 111 20.02 11.69 -3.87
CA VAL A 111 21.18 11.30 -3.04
C VAL A 111 21.17 12.00 -1.68
N GLY A 112 20.62 13.22 -1.61
CA GLY A 112 20.52 14.00 -0.37
C GLY A 112 19.34 13.62 0.54
N VAL A 113 18.40 12.80 0.07
CA VAL A 113 17.21 12.42 0.83
C VAL A 113 17.42 11.02 1.43
N THR A 114 17.59 10.96 2.74
CA THR A 114 17.71 9.70 3.48
C THR A 114 16.44 8.87 3.31
N ARG A 115 16.60 7.59 2.95
CA ARG A 115 15.49 6.63 2.86
C ARG A 115 14.97 6.32 4.26
N ASP A 116 13.65 6.36 4.44
CA ASP A 116 13.05 6.08 5.74
C ASP A 116 13.25 4.61 6.11
N GLN A 117 13.63 4.32 7.36
CA GLN A 117 13.96 2.96 7.81
C GLN A 117 12.79 1.98 7.67
N GLU A 118 11.55 2.47 7.68
CA GLU A 118 10.34 1.66 7.45
C GLU A 118 10.24 1.22 5.98
N GLU A 119 10.59 2.08 5.03
CA GLU A 119 10.61 1.76 3.59
C GLU A 119 11.61 0.63 3.30
N ASP A 120 12.73 0.62 4.02
CA ASP A 120 13.75 -0.44 3.94
C ASP A 120 13.24 -1.80 4.41
N GLN A 121 12.40 -1.82 5.45
CA GLN A 121 11.84 -3.05 5.99
C GLN A 121 10.83 -3.66 5.00
N TRP A 122 9.92 -2.84 4.47
CA TRP A 122 8.95 -3.29 3.46
C TRP A 122 9.63 -3.77 2.18
N ALA A 123 10.71 -3.11 1.74
CA ALA A 123 11.49 -3.54 0.58
C ALA A 123 12.08 -4.95 0.76
N LYS A 124 12.65 -5.25 1.94
CA LYS A 124 13.21 -6.58 2.25
C LYS A 124 12.14 -7.67 2.27
N VAL A 125 10.97 -7.37 2.84
CA VAL A 125 9.82 -8.30 2.84
C VAL A 125 9.33 -8.57 1.42
N ASN A 126 9.23 -7.52 0.60
CA ASN A 126 8.83 -7.65 -0.81
C ASN A 126 9.83 -8.46 -1.63
N GLU A 127 11.13 -8.27 -1.40
CA GLU A 127 12.17 -9.06 -2.06
C GLU A 127 12.06 -10.55 -1.68
N ARG A 128 11.88 -10.85 -0.39
CA ARG A 128 11.66 -12.23 0.09
C ARG A 128 10.40 -12.83 -0.53
N ASN A 129 9.28 -12.09 -0.57
CA ASN A 129 8.04 -12.56 -1.19
C ASN A 129 8.19 -12.80 -2.70
N ARG A 130 8.89 -11.91 -3.41
CA ARG A 130 9.17 -12.10 -4.84
C ARG A 130 9.99 -13.36 -5.08
N ARG A 131 11.01 -13.61 -4.24
CA ARG A 131 11.81 -14.84 -4.31
C ARG A 131 10.97 -16.09 -4.04
N LEU A 132 10.12 -16.06 -3.01
CA LEU A 132 9.22 -17.18 -2.70
C LEU A 132 8.23 -17.44 -3.83
N ASN A 133 7.64 -16.40 -4.42
CA ASN A 133 6.75 -16.55 -5.59
C ASN A 133 7.49 -17.16 -6.80
N LEU A 134 8.74 -16.75 -7.05
CA LEU A 134 9.57 -17.34 -8.11
C LEU A 134 9.92 -18.81 -7.84
N GLU A 135 10.20 -19.19 -6.60
CA GLU A 135 10.47 -20.58 -6.25
C GLU A 135 9.20 -21.44 -6.32
N GLN A 136 8.07 -20.93 -5.87
CA GLN A 136 6.78 -21.62 -5.96
C GLN A 136 6.35 -21.82 -7.40
N THR A 137 6.51 -20.81 -8.26
CA THR A 137 6.22 -20.93 -9.70
C THR A 137 7.11 -21.98 -10.38
N LYS A 138 8.43 -21.97 -10.11
CA LYS A 138 9.35 -23.01 -10.60
C LYS A 138 8.98 -24.41 -10.13
N ARG A 139 8.61 -24.57 -8.85
CA ARG A 139 8.17 -25.87 -8.30
C ARG A 139 6.85 -26.33 -8.93
N ALA A 140 5.89 -25.42 -9.10
CA ALA A 140 4.61 -25.72 -9.73
C ALA A 140 4.80 -26.13 -11.21
N GLU A 141 5.66 -25.44 -11.94
CA GLU A 141 6.00 -25.79 -13.33
C GLU A 141 6.66 -27.18 -13.43
N ALA A 142 7.62 -27.49 -12.54
CA ALA A 142 8.25 -28.80 -12.49
C ALA A 142 7.26 -29.93 -12.19
N LEU A 143 6.34 -29.71 -11.25
CA LEU A 143 5.28 -30.68 -10.93
C LEU A 143 4.27 -30.84 -12.07
N ALA A 144 3.90 -29.75 -12.75
CA ALA A 144 3.02 -29.81 -13.91
C ALA A 144 3.69 -30.57 -15.08
N ALA A 145 4.99 -30.35 -15.31
CA ALA A 145 5.76 -31.08 -16.31
C ALA A 145 5.87 -32.58 -15.97
N ALA A 146 6.10 -32.93 -14.69
CA ALA A 146 6.14 -34.32 -14.23
C ALA A 146 4.78 -35.01 -14.39
N LYS A 147 3.68 -34.36 -14.00
CA LYS A 147 2.31 -34.87 -14.20
C LYS A 147 1.99 -35.04 -15.68
N ARG A 148 2.40 -34.11 -16.55
CA ARG A 148 2.23 -34.22 -18.01
C ARG A 148 3.00 -35.41 -18.57
N LYS A 149 4.23 -35.68 -18.11
CA LYS A 149 5.00 -36.86 -18.52
C LYS A 149 4.35 -38.16 -18.05
N ALA A 150 3.86 -38.22 -16.81
CA ALA A 150 3.17 -39.38 -16.28
C ALA A 150 1.85 -39.69 -17.03
N LEU A 151 1.07 -38.66 -17.37
CA LEU A 151 -0.15 -38.81 -18.17
C LEU A 151 0.13 -39.22 -19.63
N MET A 152 1.26 -38.81 -20.20
CA MET A 152 1.66 -39.26 -21.54
C MET A 152 2.15 -40.71 -21.52
N ALA A 153 2.82 -41.14 -20.45
CA ALA A 153 3.22 -42.52 -20.24
C ALA A 153 2.03 -43.45 -19.93
N SER A 154 0.97 -42.96 -19.28
CA SER A 154 -0.24 -43.75 -19.02
C SER A 154 -1.17 -43.85 -20.23
N ARG A 155 -1.03 -42.97 -21.24
CA ARG A 155 -1.80 -43.02 -22.49
C ARG A 155 -1.17 -43.90 -23.57
N SER A 156 0.01 -44.48 -23.34
CA SER A 156 0.70 -45.37 -24.29
C SER A 156 0.40 -46.88 -24.11
N SER A 157 -0.50 -47.26 -23.19
CA SER A 157 -1.00 -48.63 -23.07
C SER A 157 -2.46 -48.71 -23.54
N THR A 158 -2.67 -49.08 -24.80
CA THR A 158 -3.98 -49.58 -25.25
C THR A 158 -4.21 -51.00 -24.70
N PRO A 159 -5.30 -51.29 -23.98
CA PRO A 159 -5.87 -52.62 -23.98
C PRO A 159 -6.98 -52.67 -25.04
N LYS A 160 -6.76 -53.47 -26.08
CA LYS A 160 -7.83 -54.05 -26.89
C LYS A 160 -8.46 -55.17 -26.09
N THR A 161 -9.74 -55.06 -25.74
CA THR A 161 -10.63 -56.22 -25.50
C THR A 161 -12.05 -55.83 -25.91
N GLY A 162 -12.67 -56.67 -26.74
CA GLY A 162 -14.01 -56.46 -27.30
C GLY A 162 -15.14 -57.08 -26.48
N THR A 163 -16.34 -56.53 -26.72
CA THR A 163 -17.68 -57.17 -26.67
C THR A 163 -18.17 -57.65 -25.29
N SER A 164 -19.30 -57.22 -24.69
CA SER A 164 -20.64 -56.87 -25.21
C SER A 164 -21.48 -56.10 -24.16
N GLY A 165 -22.36 -55.23 -24.65
CA GLY A 165 -23.73 -55.05 -24.15
C GLY A 165 -23.97 -54.36 -22.81
N ALA A 166 -24.18 -53.03 -22.83
CA ALA A 166 -25.27 -52.35 -22.10
C ALA A 166 -25.36 -50.87 -22.52
N LYS A 167 -26.50 -50.49 -23.11
CA LYS A 167 -26.97 -49.11 -23.29
C LYS A 167 -27.21 -48.47 -21.88
N PRO A 168 -27.07 -47.14 -21.71
CA PRO A 168 -28.11 -46.23 -22.18
C PRO A 168 -27.64 -44.88 -22.75
N GLU A 169 -28.65 -44.21 -23.29
CA GLU A 169 -28.73 -43.00 -24.09
C GLU A 169 -28.14 -41.72 -23.47
N ALA A 170 -27.58 -40.83 -24.29
CA ALA A 170 -28.08 -39.45 -24.47
C ALA A 170 -27.14 -38.58 -25.35
N LYS A 171 -27.67 -38.21 -26.52
CA LYS A 171 -27.55 -36.92 -27.23
C LYS A 171 -26.17 -36.25 -27.37
N THR A 172 -25.57 -36.44 -28.54
CA THR A 172 -24.66 -35.50 -29.19
C THR A 172 -25.44 -34.28 -29.70
N GLY A 173 -25.04 -33.09 -29.24
CA GLY A 173 -25.42 -31.80 -29.79
C GLY A 173 -24.21 -30.88 -29.76
N THR A 174 -23.62 -30.70 -30.94
CA THR A 174 -22.49 -29.84 -31.29
C THR A 174 -22.71 -28.39 -30.87
N ASN A 175 -21.73 -27.77 -30.22
CA ASN A 175 -21.42 -26.35 -30.46
C ASN A 175 -19.95 -26.05 -30.13
N LEU A 176 -19.21 -25.78 -31.21
CA LEU A 176 -17.91 -25.14 -31.21
C LEU A 176 -18.12 -23.63 -30.99
N SER A 177 -17.24 -23.03 -30.19
CA SER A 177 -16.84 -21.60 -30.16
C SER A 177 -17.00 -20.93 -28.79
N ALA A 178 -15.92 -20.92 -28.02
CA ALA A 178 -15.62 -19.87 -27.03
C ALA A 178 -14.09 -19.79 -26.82
N PRO A 179 -13.48 -18.59 -26.75
CA PRO A 179 -12.03 -18.39 -26.64
C PRO A 179 -11.52 -18.77 -25.23
N PRO A 180 -10.22 -19.12 -25.06
CA PRO A 180 -9.71 -19.58 -23.78
C PRO A 180 -9.74 -18.48 -22.72
N GLU A 181 -10.47 -18.75 -21.64
CA GLU A 181 -10.50 -17.93 -20.44
C GLU A 181 -9.09 -17.81 -19.82
N LYS A 182 -8.74 -16.58 -19.44
CA LYS A 182 -7.56 -16.27 -18.63
C LYS A 182 -7.68 -16.99 -17.29
N ILE A 183 -6.83 -17.99 -17.08
CA ILE A 183 -6.63 -18.60 -15.76
C ILE A 183 -5.86 -17.59 -14.90
N THR A 184 -6.60 -16.75 -14.16
CA THR A 184 -6.06 -16.06 -12.99
C THR A 184 -5.91 -17.09 -11.87
N PRO A 185 -4.70 -17.36 -11.33
CA PRO A 185 -4.59 -18.18 -10.13
C PRO A 185 -5.23 -17.43 -8.96
N ALA A 186 -6.21 -18.07 -8.32
CA ALA A 186 -6.86 -17.59 -7.11
C ALA A 186 -5.83 -17.31 -6.02
N ALA A 187 -5.89 -16.13 -5.41
CA ALA A 187 -5.14 -15.81 -4.21
C ALA A 187 -5.56 -16.78 -3.08
N PRO A 188 -4.63 -17.34 -2.30
CA PRO A 188 -5.02 -18.09 -1.11
C PRO A 188 -5.66 -17.11 -0.12
N GLN A 189 -6.96 -17.29 0.15
CA GLN A 189 -7.62 -16.62 1.26
C GLN A 189 -7.07 -17.22 2.55
N THR A 190 -6.01 -16.60 3.08
CA THR A 190 -5.58 -16.86 4.46
C THR A 190 -6.61 -16.19 5.38
N THR A 191 -7.50 -17.00 5.93
CA THR A 191 -8.46 -16.60 6.96
C THR A 191 -7.70 -16.09 8.19
N PHE A 192 -8.13 -14.94 8.71
CA PHE A 192 -7.55 -14.24 9.86
C PHE A 192 -7.42 -15.14 11.11
N ASP A 193 -8.27 -16.16 11.23
CA ASP A 193 -8.28 -17.15 12.32
C ASP A 193 -6.99 -17.99 12.41
N ALA A 194 -6.34 -18.27 11.27
CA ALA A 194 -5.09 -19.03 11.24
C ALA A 194 -3.89 -18.25 11.78
N MET A 195 -3.97 -16.92 11.85
CA MET A 195 -2.88 -16.05 12.31
C MET A 195 -2.87 -15.89 13.84
N VAL A 196 -4.03 -16.05 14.48
CA VAL A 196 -4.18 -15.93 15.94
C VAL A 196 -3.71 -17.20 16.66
N GLN A 197 -3.89 -18.38 16.06
CA GLN A 197 -3.45 -19.65 16.67
C GLN A 197 -1.93 -19.87 16.63
N SER A 198 -1.17 -19.14 15.82
CA SER A 198 0.29 -19.23 15.80
C SER A 198 0.99 -18.36 16.86
N VAL A 199 0.23 -17.66 17.71
CA VAL A 199 0.74 -16.82 18.80
C VAL A 199 0.22 -17.37 20.14
N SER A 200 0.48 -18.65 20.42
CA SER A 200 0.46 -19.16 21.79
C SER A 200 1.82 -18.86 22.39
N ILE A 201 1.90 -17.75 23.14
CA ILE A 201 3.04 -17.45 24.00
C ILE A 201 2.87 -18.31 25.24
N ASP A 202 3.75 -19.29 25.42
CA ASP A 202 3.89 -19.99 26.70
C ASP A 202 4.42 -18.99 27.73
N ILE A 203 3.53 -18.57 28.64
CA ILE A 203 3.89 -17.80 29.84
C ILE A 203 3.81 -18.78 31.00
N ASP A 204 4.95 -19.33 31.39
CA ASP A 204 5.09 -20.09 32.63
C ASP A 204 5.09 -19.13 33.84
N PHE A 205 4.28 -19.48 34.85
CA PHE A 205 4.13 -18.80 36.14
C PHE A 205 5.26 -19.13 37.11
#